data_AF-A0A3D3BRE1-F1
#
_entry.id   AF-A0A3D3BRE1-F1
#
_cell.length_a   1.000
_cell.length_b   1.000
_cell.length_c   1.000
_cell.angle_alpha   90.00
_cell.angle_beta   90.00
_cell.angle_gamma   90.00
#
_symmetry.space_group_name_H-M   'P 1'
#
loop_
_entity.id
_entity.type
_entity.pdbx_description
1 polymer ?
#
loop_
_entity_poly.entity_id
_entity_poly.type
_entity_poly.pdbx_seq_one_letter_code
_entity_poly.pdbx_strand_id
1 'polypeptide(L)' 'MPFDYAPAPESRSIVDIESNYGLFIGGSFTEPTSGEFFKTINPATEEVLSEVAEAGQADVDAAVAAARRAYD' A
#
# COMPACT_ATOMS: atom_id res chain seq x y z
N MET A 1 -40.22 -11.07 -22.52
CA MET A 1 -39.23 -10.04 -22.18
C MET A 1 -38.39 -10.59 -21.04
N PRO A 2 -37.18 -11.11 -21.26
CA PRO A 2 -36.32 -11.47 -20.15
C PRO A 2 -35.96 -10.18 -19.40
N PHE A 3 -36.15 -10.17 -18.09
CA PHE A 3 -35.70 -9.08 -17.22
C PHE A 3 -34.17 -9.17 -17.14
N ASP A 4 -33.48 -8.45 -18.02
CA ASP A 4 -32.03 -8.36 -17.98
C ASP A 4 -31.65 -7.41 -16.83
N TYR A 5 -30.98 -7.94 -15.81
CA TYR A 5 -30.60 -7.16 -14.63
C TYR A 5 -29.40 -6.28 -15.00
N ALA A 6 -29.57 -4.95 -14.89
CA ALA A 6 -28.46 -4.04 -15.09
C ALA A 6 -27.38 -4.31 -14.02
N PRO A 7 -26.10 -4.44 -14.39
CA PRO A 7 -25.03 -4.58 -13.41
C PRO A 7 -25.03 -3.31 -12.53
N ALA A 8 -25.17 -3.51 -11.22
CA ALA A 8 -25.04 -2.48 -10.21
C ALA A 8 -23.70 -2.66 -9.48
N PRO A 9 -22.57 -2.24 -10.08
CA PRO A 9 -21.27 -2.35 -9.42
C PRO A 9 -21.22 -1.37 -8.24
N GLU A 10 -20.58 -1.81 -7.16
CA GLU A 10 -20.29 -0.95 -6.02
C GLU A 10 -19.37 0.21 -6.42
N SER A 11 -19.59 1.38 -5.80
CA SER A 11 -18.82 2.58 -6.09
C SER A 11 -17.41 2.52 -5.47
N ARG A 12 -16.42 3.04 -6.21
CA ARG A 12 -15.02 3.18 -5.75
C ARG A 12 -14.74 4.53 -5.08
N SER A 13 -15.68 5.48 -5.12
CA SER A 13 -15.45 6.89 -4.73
C SER A 13 -15.34 7.14 -3.22
N ILE A 14 -15.45 6.11 -2.38
CA ILE A 14 -15.39 6.24 -0.92
C ILE A 14 -13.96 6.07 -0.37
N VAL A 15 -13.01 5.60 -1.19
CA VAL A 15 -11.64 5.33 -0.78
C VAL A 15 -10.70 6.24 -1.56
N ASP A 16 -9.87 6.99 -0.82
CA ASP A 16 -8.74 7.72 -1.37
C ASP A 16 -7.47 6.87 -1.20
N ILE A 17 -6.82 6.54 -2.31
CA ILE A 17 -5.54 5.82 -2.35
C ILE A 17 -4.48 6.85 -2.73
N GLU A 18 -3.46 6.99 -1.89
CA GLU A 18 -2.31 7.86 -2.18
C GLU A 18 -1.51 7.28 -3.34
N SER A 19 -0.83 8.14 -4.10
CA SER A 19 -0.01 7.71 -5.24
C SER A 19 1.16 6.82 -4.82
N ASN A 20 1.68 7.02 -3.61
CA ASN A 20 2.76 6.22 -3.04
C ASN A 20 2.60 6.05 -1.52
N TYR A 21 3.05 4.91 -1.01
CA TYR A 21 3.17 4.65 0.42
C TYR A 21 4.59 4.24 0.79
N GLY A 22 5.17 4.96 1.75
CA GLY A 22 6.41 4.59 2.42
C GLY A 22 6.22 3.47 3.45
N LEU A 23 7.32 3.06 4.10
CA LEU A 23 7.32 2.10 5.19
C LEU A 23 6.83 2.76 6.48
N PHE A 24 5.94 2.11 7.23
CA PHE A 24 5.49 2.62 8.52
C PHE A 24 6.37 2.06 9.65
N ILE A 25 7.34 2.86 10.11
CA ILE A 25 8.34 2.45 11.10
C ILE A 25 8.35 3.44 12.26
N GLY A 26 8.23 2.93 13.49
CA GLY A 26 8.31 3.77 14.69
C GLY A 26 7.20 4.82 14.82
N GLY A 27 6.02 4.57 14.23
CA GLY A 27 4.87 5.46 14.32
C GLY A 27 4.80 6.53 13.22
N SER A 28 5.69 6.49 12.22
CA SER A 28 5.70 7.43 11.10
C SER A 28 5.94 6.70 9.77
N PHE A 29 5.46 7.28 8.67
CA PHE A 29 5.83 6.85 7.33
C PHE A 29 7.23 7.37 6.96
N THR A 30 8.09 6.49 6.45
CA THR A 30 9.45 6.77 5.99
C THR A 30 9.66 6.19 4.61
N GLU A 31 10.52 6.82 3.80
CA GLU A 31 10.96 6.25 2.53
C GLU A 31 11.84 5.01 2.76
N PRO A 32 11.84 4.03 1.84
CA PRO A 32 12.72 2.87 1.91
C PRO A 32 14.18 3.30 1.74
N THR A 33 15.11 2.63 2.42
CA THR A 33 16.54 2.96 2.37
C THR A 33 17.11 2.82 0.95
N SER A 34 16.59 1.88 0.16
CA SER A 34 16.98 1.72 -1.26
C SER A 34 16.41 2.82 -2.18
N GLY A 35 15.35 3.51 -1.76
CA GLY A 35 14.55 4.39 -2.60
C GLY A 35 13.68 3.66 -3.62
N GLU A 36 13.60 2.33 -3.55
CA GLU A 36 12.86 1.50 -4.51
C GLU A 36 11.37 1.38 -4.14
N PHE A 37 10.52 1.47 -5.14
CA PHE A 37 9.08 1.28 -5.04
C PHE A 37 8.60 0.36 -6.15
N PHE A 38 7.54 -0.40 -5.89
CA PHE A 38 6.89 -1.23 -6.89
C PHE A 38 5.40 -0.93 -6.99
N LYS A 39 4.83 -1.17 -8.17
CA LYS A 39 3.43 -0.88 -8.47
C LYS A 39 2.54 -1.98 -7.93
N THR A 40 1.51 -1.61 -7.18
CA THR A 40 0.38 -2.50 -6.89
C THR A 40 -0.68 -2.33 -7.98
N ILE A 41 -1.12 -3.45 -8.54
CA ILE A 41 -1.95 -3.48 -9.76
C ILE A 41 -3.28 -4.16 -9.44
N ASN A 42 -4.37 -3.59 -9.94
CA ASN A 42 -5.69 -4.20 -9.86
C ASN A 42 -5.76 -5.43 -10.78
N PRO A 43 -5.96 -6.65 -10.27
CA PRO A 43 -5.97 -7.86 -11.11
C PRO A 43 -7.17 -7.94 -12.06
N ALA A 44 -8.24 -7.17 -11.83
CA ALA A 44 -9.44 -7.20 -12.67
C ALA A 44 -9.38 -6.21 -13.84
N THR A 45 -8.59 -5.14 -13.72
CA THR A 45 -8.54 -4.06 -14.73
C THR A 45 -7.11 -3.73 -15.19
N GLU A 46 -6.09 -4.32 -14.58
CA GLU A 46 -4.67 -4.09 -14.84
C GLU A 46 -4.22 -2.63 -14.56
N GLU A 47 -5.07 -1.84 -13.92
CA GLU A 47 -4.79 -0.46 -13.53
C GLU A 47 -3.83 -0.41 -12.32
N VAL A 48 -2.90 0.54 -12.32
CA VAL A 48 -2.03 0.81 -11.16
C VAL A 48 -2.86 1.49 -10.08
N LEU A 49 -2.84 0.93 -8.86
CA LEU A 49 -3.53 1.47 -7.71
C LEU A 49 -2.66 2.46 -6.92
N SER A 50 -1.39 2.12 -6.73
CA SER A 50 -0.40 2.91 -5.97
C SER A 50 1.00 2.34 -6.22
N GLU A 51 2.02 3.08 -5.80
CA GLU A 51 3.37 2.58 -5.57
C GLU A 51 3.58 2.27 -4.09
N VAL A 52 4.25 1.17 -3.76
CA VAL A 52 4.55 0.75 -2.39
C VAL A 52 6.04 0.54 -2.24
N ALA A 53 6.60 1.02 -1.12
CA ALA A 53 8.02 0.94 -0.83
C ALA A 53 8.52 -0.51 -0.77
N GLU A 54 9.66 -0.78 -1.40
CA GLU A 54 10.36 -2.06 -1.31
C GLU A 54 11.33 -2.03 -0.13
N ALA A 55 11.00 -2.74 0.95
CA ALA A 55 11.82 -2.77 2.15
C ALA A 55 13.08 -3.61 1.96
N GLY A 56 14.25 -3.01 2.23
CA GLY A 56 15.52 -3.70 2.31
C GLY A 56 15.87 -4.18 3.72
N GLN A 57 17.02 -4.84 3.86
CA GLN A 57 17.50 -5.34 5.15
C GLN A 57 17.62 -4.22 6.20
N ALA A 58 18.17 -3.06 5.82
CA ALA A 58 18.34 -1.92 6.72
C ALA A 58 17.01 -1.38 7.26
N ASP A 59 15.97 -1.37 6.43
CA ASP A 59 14.63 -0.94 6.83
C ASP A 59 14.02 -1.92 7.84
N VAL A 60 14.22 -3.22 7.62
CA VAL A 60 13.79 -4.28 8.55
C VAL A 60 14.50 -4.13 9.89
N ASP A 61 15.82 -3.91 9.89
CA ASP A 61 16.59 -3.69 11.11
C ASP A 61 16.09 -2.46 11.88
N ALA A 62 15.79 -1.35 11.18
CA ALA A 62 15.21 -0.15 11.77
C ALA A 62 13.81 -0.40 12.35
N ALA A 63 12.97 -1.16 11.65
CA ALA A 63 11.63 -1.55 12.11
C ALA A 63 11.70 -2.39 13.39
N VAL A 64 12.57 -3.38 13.43
CA VAL A 64 12.78 -4.25 14.60
C VAL A 64 13.30 -3.44 15.78
N ALA A 65 14.28 -2.57 15.56
CA ALA A 65 14.81 -1.70 16.62
C ALA A 65 13.73 -0.74 17.16
N ALA A 66 12.89 -0.16 16.30
CA ALA A 66 11.78 0.68 16.72
C ALA A 66 10.74 -0.09 17.54
N ALA A 67 10.37 -1.29 17.10
CA ALA A 67 9.45 -2.17 17.83
C ALA A 67 10.01 -2.55 19.21
N ARG A 68 11.33 -2.83 19.30
CA ARG A 68 11.99 -3.12 20.57
C ARG A 68 11.93 -1.94 21.54
N ARG A 69 12.26 -0.73 21.08
CA ARG A 69 12.19 0.50 21.89
C ARG A 69 10.78 0.81 22.40
N ALA A 70 9.74 0.42 21.67
CA ALA A 70 8.35 0.62 22.10
C ALA A 70 7.87 -0.44 23.11
N TYR A 71 8.56 -1.57 23.20
CA TYR A 71 8.25 -2.66 24.13
C TYR A 71 8.89 -2.46 25.50
N ASP A 72 10.17 -2.06 25.53
CA ASP A 72 10.91 -1.77 26.77
C ASP A 72 10.43 -0.45 27.44
#